data_AF-A0A0G1YFC0-F1
#
_entry.id   AF-A0A0G1YFC0-F1
#
_cell.length_a   1.000
_cell.length_b   1.000
_cell.length_c   1.000
_cell.angle_alpha   90.00
_cell.angle_beta   90.00
_cell.angle_gamma   90.00
#
_symmetry.space_group_name_H-M   'P 1'
#
loop_
_entity.id
_entity.type
_entity.pdbx_description
1 polymer ?
#
loop_
_entity_poly.entity_id
_entity_poly.type
_entity_poly.pdbx_seq_one_letter_code
_entity_poly.pdbx_strand_id
1 'polypeptide(L)'
;MEFSISTFNLVMLANVLACTLQFQVQRVDARYGRIPPRHSLIPGTSQEFLYWQDFHTQTWGDCLGLGLIWVTFAHYVEAGLMTPILWVGFAVIAVVDAVSFRRLCLSKRHKPDWVFPSTGTMSAGGWTHLPYHGIGMAAAAASLWLTATRCNNLVILVIFAAGVLTYSAAFAVDVITGHFDPLRRHADKSSRA
;
A
#
# COMPACT_ATOMS: atom_id res chain seq x y z
N MET A 1 20.71 6.32 -18.50
CA MET A 1 20.13 5.06 -18.00
C MET A 1 19.28 4.47 -19.11
N GLU A 2 19.50 3.21 -19.45
CA GLU A 2 18.71 2.49 -20.46
C GLU A 2 17.52 1.77 -19.82
N PHE A 3 16.47 1.54 -20.61
CA PHE A 3 15.31 0.77 -20.16
C PHE A 3 15.53 -0.71 -20.44
N SER A 4 15.25 -1.55 -19.45
CA SER A 4 15.38 -3.00 -19.50
C SER A 4 14.01 -3.66 -19.39
N ILE A 5 13.58 -4.32 -20.47
CA ILE A 5 12.33 -5.11 -20.47
C ILE A 5 12.41 -6.28 -19.49
N SER A 6 13.60 -6.88 -19.33
CA SER A 6 13.82 -7.96 -18.37
C SER A 6 13.60 -7.49 -16.93
N THR A 7 14.15 -6.32 -16.59
CA THR A 7 13.97 -5.68 -15.27
C THR A 7 12.50 -5.33 -15.05
N PHE A 8 11.85 -4.75 -16.07
CA PHE A 8 10.40 -4.49 -16.04
C PHE A 8 9.61 -5.75 -15.69
N ASN A 9 9.80 -6.83 -16.46
CA ASN A 9 9.04 -8.07 -16.29
C ASN A 9 9.29 -8.73 -14.94
N LEU A 10 10.56 -8.79 -14.51
CA LEU A 10 10.93 -9.41 -13.23
C LEU A 10 10.30 -8.65 -12.06
N VAL A 11 10.39 -7.33 -12.07
CA VAL A 11 9.86 -6.49 -10.99
C VAL A 11 8.33 -6.53 -10.94
N MET A 12 7.66 -6.46 -12.10
CA MET A 12 6.21 -6.59 -12.16
C MET A 12 5.75 -7.97 -11.67
N LEU A 13 6.42 -9.04 -12.08
CA LEU A 13 6.13 -10.39 -11.60
C LEU A 13 6.31 -10.51 -10.08
N ALA A 14 7.43 -10.01 -9.56
CA ALA A 14 7.70 -10.02 -8.12
C ALA A 14 6.64 -9.24 -7.33
N ASN A 15 6.20 -8.08 -7.84
CA ASN A 15 5.13 -7.30 -7.23
C ASN A 15 3.79 -8.04 -7.22
N VAL A 16 3.40 -8.63 -8.36
CA VAL A 16 2.16 -9.43 -8.45
C VAL A 16 2.21 -10.64 -7.51
N LEU A 17 3.36 -11.31 -7.38
CA LEU A 17 3.53 -12.40 -6.43
C LEU A 17 3.41 -11.93 -4.97
N ALA A 18 3.95 -10.77 -4.63
CA ALA A 18 3.80 -10.18 -3.30
C ALA A 18 2.33 -9.85 -2.97
N CYS A 19 1.61 -9.22 -3.90
CA CYS A 19 0.17 -8.95 -3.76
C CYS A 19 -0.63 -10.26 -3.66
N THR A 20 -0.30 -11.26 -4.47
CA THR A 20 -0.94 -12.58 -4.43
C THR A 20 -0.70 -13.25 -3.09
N LEU A 21 0.51 -13.18 -2.53
CA LEU A 21 0.82 -13.71 -1.21
C LEU A 21 -0.05 -13.06 -0.13
N GLN A 22 -0.18 -11.72 -0.13
CA GLN A 22 -1.03 -10.99 0.81
C GLN A 22 -2.49 -11.44 0.70
N PHE A 23 -3.01 -11.56 -0.53
CA PHE A 23 -4.34 -12.09 -0.79
C PHE A 23 -4.51 -13.53 -0.25
N GLN A 24 -3.54 -14.42 -0.44
CA GLN A 24 -3.61 -15.77 0.12
C GLN A 24 -3.55 -15.78 1.66
N VAL A 25 -2.70 -14.94 2.27
CA VAL A 25 -2.62 -14.82 3.73
C VAL A 25 -3.96 -14.35 4.31
N GLN A 26 -4.62 -13.38 3.68
CA GLN A 26 -5.97 -13.00 4.05
C GLN A 26 -6.95 -14.17 3.98
N ARG A 27 -6.91 -14.97 2.90
CA ARG A 27 -7.81 -16.14 2.77
C ARG A 27 -7.58 -17.16 3.88
N VAL A 28 -6.32 -17.35 4.28
CA VAL A 28 -5.96 -18.19 5.42
C VAL A 28 -6.53 -17.61 6.71
N ASP A 29 -6.33 -16.32 6.97
CA ASP A 29 -6.87 -15.67 8.17
C ASP A 29 -8.40 -15.74 8.22
N ALA A 30 -9.09 -15.57 7.09
CA ALA A 30 -10.53 -15.74 6.99
C ALA A 30 -10.97 -17.19 7.28
N ARG A 31 -10.27 -18.18 6.71
CA ARG A 31 -10.59 -19.61 6.90
C ARG A 31 -10.47 -20.03 8.36
N TYR A 32 -9.52 -19.47 9.10
CA TYR A 32 -9.31 -19.76 10.53
C TYR A 32 -10.09 -18.82 11.47
N GLY A 33 -10.98 -17.98 10.95
CA GLY A 33 -11.79 -17.07 11.76
C GLY A 33 -10.99 -15.97 12.48
N ARG A 34 -9.80 -15.64 11.98
CA ARG A 34 -8.93 -14.57 12.54
C ARG A 34 -9.35 -13.18 12.09
N ILE A 35 -10.09 -13.09 10.99
CA ILE A 35 -10.73 -11.86 10.53
C ILE A 35 -12.23 -12.09 10.33
N PRO A 36 -13.08 -11.05 10.54
CA PRO A 36 -14.51 -11.10 10.26
C PRO A 36 -14.83 -11.48 8.81
N PRO A 37 -16.04 -12.00 8.51
CA PRO A 37 -16.49 -12.24 7.13
C PRO A 37 -16.50 -10.97 6.27
N ARG A 38 -16.21 -11.11 4.98
CA ARG A 38 -16.20 -10.02 4.00
C ARG A 38 -17.56 -9.35 3.89
N HIS A 39 -17.58 -8.01 3.87
CA HIS A 39 -18.80 -7.18 3.89
C HIS A 39 -19.73 -7.40 5.10
N SER A 40 -19.25 -8.05 6.17
CA SER A 40 -19.99 -8.04 7.43
C SER A 40 -19.97 -6.65 8.05
N LEU A 41 -21.02 -6.31 8.78
CA LEU A 41 -21.09 -5.04 9.50
C LEU A 41 -20.14 -5.07 10.71
N ILE A 42 -19.34 -4.01 10.85
CA ILE A 42 -18.50 -3.82 12.02
C ILE A 42 -19.42 -3.57 13.24
N PRO A 43 -19.29 -4.32 14.34
CA PRO A 43 -20.19 -4.22 15.49
C PRO A 43 -20.37 -2.79 16.02
N GLY A 44 -21.62 -2.38 16.21
CA GLY A 44 -21.97 -1.04 16.71
C GLY A 44 -21.82 0.08 15.68
N THR A 45 -21.72 -0.25 14.39
CA THR A 45 -21.63 0.69 13.27
C THR A 45 -22.49 0.24 12.09
N SER A 46 -22.63 1.11 11.09
CA SER A 46 -23.18 0.78 9.77
C SER A 46 -22.09 0.61 8.70
N GLN A 47 -20.84 0.42 9.10
CA GLN A 47 -19.71 0.31 8.18
C GLN A 47 -19.35 -1.16 7.92
N GLU A 48 -18.95 -1.46 6.70
CA GLU A 48 -18.56 -2.80 6.27
C GLU A 48 -17.09 -3.10 6.57
N PHE A 49 -16.83 -4.38 6.86
CA PHE A 49 -15.50 -4.96 6.95
C PHE A 49 -14.95 -5.28 5.56
N LEU A 50 -13.82 -4.65 5.22
CA LEU A 50 -13.23 -4.72 3.88
C LEU A 50 -12.05 -5.68 3.81
N TYR A 51 -12.06 -6.49 2.76
CA TYR A 51 -11.02 -7.42 2.35
C TYR A 51 -10.04 -6.77 1.37
N TRP A 52 -9.03 -7.51 0.94
CA TRP A 52 -7.87 -6.99 0.22
C TRP A 52 -8.32 -6.51 -1.15
N GLN A 53 -9.14 -7.33 -1.80
CA GLN A 53 -9.74 -7.07 -3.09
C GLN A 53 -10.80 -5.95 -3.08
N ASP A 54 -11.19 -5.45 -1.91
CA ASP A 54 -12.18 -4.38 -1.80
C ASP A 54 -11.53 -3.00 -1.91
N PHE A 55 -10.24 -2.91 -1.62
CA PHE A 55 -9.48 -1.68 -1.76
C PHE A 55 -8.99 -1.52 -3.20
N HIS A 56 -9.33 -0.39 -3.81
CA HIS A 56 -8.77 -0.01 -5.12
C HIS A 56 -7.26 0.21 -5.01
N THR A 57 -6.81 0.79 -3.89
CA THR A 57 -5.39 0.97 -3.56
C THR A 57 -4.62 -0.33 -3.49
N GLN A 58 -5.25 -1.47 -3.22
CA GLN A 58 -4.55 -2.76 -3.21
C GLN A 58 -4.66 -3.48 -4.56
N THR A 59 -5.87 -3.53 -5.12
CA THR A 59 -6.11 -4.22 -6.40
C THR A 59 -5.43 -3.54 -7.59
N TRP A 60 -5.50 -2.22 -7.66
CA TRP A 60 -4.95 -1.42 -8.77
C TRP A 60 -3.73 -0.61 -8.33
N GLY A 61 -3.80 -0.02 -7.14
CA GLY A 61 -2.69 0.74 -6.57
C GLY A 61 -1.46 -0.15 -6.37
N ASP A 62 -1.51 -1.13 -5.47
CA ASP A 62 -0.37 -1.97 -5.12
C ASP A 62 0.05 -2.86 -6.31
N CYS A 63 -0.89 -3.56 -6.97
CA CYS A 63 -0.54 -4.45 -8.09
C CYS A 63 0.07 -3.75 -9.30
N LEU A 64 -0.49 -2.59 -9.70
CA LEU A 64 -0.10 -1.92 -10.94
C LEU A 64 0.63 -0.61 -10.66
N GLY A 65 0.02 0.32 -9.92
CA GLY A 65 0.61 1.63 -9.62
C GLY A 65 1.97 1.53 -8.94
N LEU A 66 2.02 0.83 -7.81
CA LEU A 66 3.24 0.60 -7.04
C LEU A 66 4.18 -0.36 -7.79
N GLY A 67 3.67 -1.31 -8.56
CA GLY A 67 4.48 -2.13 -9.48
C GLY A 67 5.30 -1.28 -10.47
N LEU A 68 4.68 -0.28 -11.10
CA LEU A 68 5.38 0.63 -12.02
C LEU A 68 6.39 1.55 -11.29
N ILE A 69 6.07 1.94 -10.05
CA ILE A 69 7.02 2.66 -9.18
C ILE A 69 8.22 1.75 -8.84
N TRP A 70 7.98 0.47 -8.54
CA TRP A 70 9.04 -0.52 -8.31
C TRP A 70 9.94 -0.69 -9.52
N VAL A 71 9.35 -0.77 -10.72
CA VAL A 71 10.11 -0.84 -11.97
C VAL A 71 11.02 0.38 -12.10
N THR A 72 10.49 1.57 -11.86
CA THR A 72 11.25 2.83 -11.91
C THR A 72 12.42 2.80 -10.92
N PHE A 73 12.14 2.43 -9.67
CA PHE A 73 13.14 2.33 -8.61
C PHE A 73 14.25 1.33 -8.97
N ALA A 74 13.90 0.15 -9.49
CA ALA A 74 14.86 -0.88 -9.87
C ALA A 74 15.81 -0.39 -10.97
N HIS A 75 15.31 0.33 -11.97
CA HIS A 75 16.16 0.92 -13.00
C HIS A 75 17.13 1.95 -12.41
N TYR A 76 16.68 2.77 -11.44
CA TYR A 76 17.58 3.69 -10.74
C TYR A 76 18.68 2.97 -9.94
N VAL A 77 18.35 1.83 -9.34
CA VAL A 77 19.33 0.97 -8.66
C VAL A 77 20.34 0.39 -9.65
N GLU A 78 19.86 -0.20 -10.75
CA GLU A 78 20.71 -0.79 -11.81
C GLU A 78 21.64 0.23 -12.47
N ALA A 79 21.16 1.46 -12.64
CA ALA A 79 21.96 2.56 -13.17
C ALA A 79 22.99 3.12 -12.16
N GLY A 80 23.06 2.57 -10.94
CA GLY A 80 23.99 3.01 -9.89
C GLY A 80 23.65 4.39 -9.31
N LEU A 81 22.41 4.87 -9.47
CA LEU A 81 22.00 6.20 -9.01
C LEU A 81 21.64 6.23 -7.51
N MET A 82 21.37 5.07 -6.93
CA MET A 82 21.16 4.91 -5.49
C MET A 82 22.49 4.92 -4.73
N THR A 83 22.96 6.13 -4.42
CA THR A 83 24.16 6.36 -3.58
C THR A 83 23.97 5.86 -2.13
N PRO A 84 25.05 5.66 -1.35
CA PRO A 84 24.92 5.21 0.04
C PRO A 84 24.01 6.09 0.91
N ILE A 85 24.03 7.41 0.72
CA ILE A 85 23.15 8.32 1.49
C ILE A 85 21.67 8.15 1.11
N LEU A 86 21.36 7.86 -0.16
CA LEU A 86 20.00 7.57 -0.59
C LEU A 86 19.52 6.23 -0.04
N TRP A 87 20.39 5.23 0.11
CA TRP A 87 20.05 3.97 0.78
C TRP A 87 19.75 4.17 2.27
N VAL A 88 20.51 5.02 2.97
CA VAL A 88 20.21 5.39 4.36
C VAL A 88 18.85 6.09 4.44
N GLY A 89 18.59 7.08 3.58
CA GLY A 89 17.30 7.76 3.51
C GLY A 89 16.14 6.79 3.22
N PHE A 90 16.34 5.86 2.29
CA PHE A 90 15.39 4.80 1.96
C PHE A 90 15.05 3.95 3.18
N ALA A 91 16.06 3.45 3.91
CA ALA A 91 15.84 2.63 5.10
C ALA A 91 15.09 3.39 6.21
N VAL A 92 15.44 4.66 6.42
CA VAL A 92 14.76 5.53 7.39
C VAL A 92 13.30 5.73 7.01
N ILE A 93 13.01 6.10 5.75
CA ILE A 93 11.63 6.29 5.27
C ILE A 93 10.84 5.00 5.43
N ALA A 94 11.39 3.86 5.01
CA ALA A 94 10.68 2.59 5.08
C ALA A 94 10.26 2.21 6.50
N VAL A 95 11.15 2.40 7.48
CA VAL A 95 10.86 2.09 8.89
C VAL A 95 9.91 3.11 9.50
N VAL A 96 10.15 4.41 9.30
CA VAL A 96 9.32 5.47 9.88
C VAL A 96 7.91 5.39 9.34
N ASP A 97 7.75 5.16 8.04
CA ASP A 97 6.45 5.00 7.39
C ASP A 97 5.71 3.78 7.93
N ALA A 98 6.33 2.59 7.90
CA ALA A 98 5.75 1.36 8.44
C ALA A 98 5.31 1.52 9.92
N VAL A 99 6.13 2.13 10.76
CA VAL A 99 5.79 2.35 12.17
C VAL A 99 4.64 3.35 12.32
N SER A 100 4.66 4.44 11.55
CA SER A 100 3.63 5.48 11.61
C SER A 100 2.29 4.97 11.09
N PHE A 101 2.29 4.27 9.96
CA PHE A 101 1.11 3.64 9.38
C PHE A 101 0.49 2.63 10.36
N ARG A 102 1.31 1.74 10.92
CA ARG A 102 0.85 0.81 11.97
C ARG A 102 0.22 1.54 13.16
N ARG A 103 0.82 2.63 13.65
CA ARG A 103 0.26 3.41 14.78
C ARG A 103 -1.09 4.05 14.43
N LEU A 104 -1.23 4.60 13.22
CA LEU A 104 -2.48 5.19 12.74
C LEU A 104 -3.59 4.14 12.67
N CYS A 105 -3.29 2.98 12.10
CA CYS A 105 -4.28 1.92 11.90
C CYS A 105 -4.60 1.10 13.17
N LEU A 106 -3.74 1.13 14.18
CA LEU A 106 -4.08 0.58 15.51
C LEU A 106 -4.88 1.55 16.38
N SER A 107 -5.13 2.78 15.91
CA SER A 107 -5.88 3.78 16.68
C SER A 107 -7.37 3.39 16.83
N LYS A 108 -8.03 3.93 17.85
CA LYS A 108 -9.47 3.71 18.10
C LYS A 108 -10.39 4.24 17.00
N ARG A 109 -9.87 5.09 16.11
CA ARG A 109 -10.60 5.70 15.00
C ARG A 109 -10.40 4.95 13.69
N HIS A 110 -9.47 4.00 13.62
CA HIS A 110 -9.28 3.20 12.43
C HIS A 110 -10.48 2.29 12.20
N LYS A 111 -10.98 2.25 10.98
CA LYS A 111 -12.05 1.35 10.57
C LYS A 111 -11.46 -0.04 10.38
N PRO A 112 -11.94 -1.08 11.09
CA PRO A 112 -11.43 -2.43 10.92
C PRO A 112 -11.47 -2.92 9.47
N ASP A 113 -10.41 -3.61 9.08
CA ASP A 113 -10.20 -4.17 7.75
C ASP A 113 -9.35 -5.45 7.85
N TRP A 114 -9.05 -6.08 6.73
CA TRP A 114 -8.28 -7.33 6.71
C TRP A 114 -6.86 -7.24 7.29
N VAL A 115 -6.25 -6.06 7.33
CA VAL A 115 -4.92 -5.80 7.90
C VAL A 115 -5.06 -5.62 9.41
N PHE A 116 -6.08 -4.87 9.84
CA PHE A 116 -6.37 -4.51 11.22
C PHE A 116 -7.79 -4.94 11.60
N PRO A 117 -8.00 -6.23 11.96
CA PRO A 117 -9.33 -6.83 12.03
C PRO A 117 -10.20 -6.32 13.19
N SER A 118 -9.57 -5.73 14.20
CA SER A 118 -10.23 -4.99 15.27
C SER A 118 -9.27 -3.96 15.87
N THR A 119 -9.80 -2.97 16.59
CA THR A 119 -8.99 -1.92 17.22
C THR A 119 -7.84 -2.50 18.04
N GLY A 120 -6.61 -2.05 17.76
CA GLY A 120 -5.42 -2.49 18.48
C GLY A 120 -4.90 -3.87 18.10
N THR A 121 -5.48 -4.54 17.10
CA THR A 121 -5.03 -5.85 16.61
C THR A 121 -4.56 -5.77 15.17
N MET A 122 -3.70 -6.70 14.77
CA MET A 122 -3.15 -6.80 13.41
C MET A 122 -3.19 -8.27 12.98
N SER A 123 -3.66 -8.52 11.75
CA SER A 123 -3.73 -9.86 11.17
C SER A 123 -2.35 -10.34 10.70
N ALA A 124 -2.25 -11.61 10.29
CA ALA A 124 -1.03 -12.07 9.62
C ALA A 124 -0.87 -11.35 8.27
N GLY A 125 -1.98 -11.04 7.61
CA GLY A 125 -2.01 -10.19 6.42
C GLY A 125 -1.41 -8.80 6.66
N GLY A 126 -1.67 -8.21 7.83
CA GLY A 126 -1.07 -6.93 8.19
C GLY A 126 0.42 -6.99 8.48
N TRP A 127 0.90 -8.09 9.07
CA TRP A 127 2.34 -8.30 9.23
C TRP A 127 3.08 -8.44 7.90
N THR A 128 2.44 -8.97 6.84
CA THR A 128 3.06 -9.09 5.52
C THR A 128 2.91 -7.83 4.67
N HIS A 129 1.80 -7.09 4.82
CA HIS A 129 1.57 -5.82 4.10
C HIS A 129 2.44 -4.68 4.65
N LEU A 130 2.68 -4.62 5.95
CA LEU A 130 3.36 -3.47 6.56
C LEU A 130 4.80 -3.23 6.04
N PRO A 131 5.67 -4.25 5.93
CA PRO A 131 6.99 -4.06 5.33
C PRO A 131 6.89 -3.69 3.85
N TYR A 132 5.95 -4.32 3.12
CA TYR A 132 5.71 -4.01 1.71
C TYR A 132 5.32 -2.54 1.51
N HIS A 133 4.41 -2.02 2.35
CA HIS A 133 3.99 -0.62 2.32
C HIS A 133 5.15 0.33 2.59
N GLY A 134 5.88 0.14 3.69
CA GLY A 134 7.00 1.03 4.04
C GLY A 134 8.11 1.03 2.98
N ILE A 135 8.49 -0.16 2.49
CA ILE A 135 9.50 -0.30 1.43
C ILE A 135 8.99 0.33 0.12
N GLY A 136 7.70 0.20 -0.19
CA GLY A 136 7.05 0.85 -1.34
C GLY A 136 7.07 2.38 -1.26
N MET A 137 6.76 2.95 -0.09
CA MET A 137 6.82 4.39 0.15
C MET A 137 8.24 4.94 0.02
N ALA A 138 9.25 4.22 0.52
CA ALA A 138 10.64 4.58 0.35
C ALA A 138 11.08 4.54 -1.13
N ALA A 139 10.65 3.52 -1.88
CA ALA A 139 10.91 3.42 -3.32
C ALA A 139 10.23 4.55 -4.11
N ALA A 140 8.99 4.91 -3.75
CA ALA A 140 8.28 6.05 -4.34
C ALA A 140 9.01 7.37 -4.08
N ALA A 141 9.43 7.62 -2.84
CA ALA A 141 10.16 8.83 -2.47
C ALA A 141 11.51 8.94 -3.18
N ALA A 142 12.29 7.85 -3.20
CA ALA A 142 13.57 7.80 -3.91
C ALA A 142 13.38 7.99 -5.42
N SER A 143 12.38 7.34 -6.01
CA SER A 143 12.06 7.47 -7.44
C SER A 143 11.59 8.88 -7.78
N LEU A 144 10.79 9.53 -6.93
CA LEU A 144 10.39 10.92 -7.12
C LEU A 144 11.62 11.86 -7.16
N TRP A 145 12.50 11.73 -6.16
CA TRP A 145 13.71 12.54 -6.07
C TRP A 145 14.62 12.34 -7.30
N LEU A 146 14.90 11.09 -7.67
CA LEU A 146 15.77 10.77 -8.80
C LEU A 146 15.14 11.14 -10.14
N THR A 147 13.82 11.02 -10.27
CA THR A 147 13.09 11.49 -11.45
C THR A 147 13.23 13.00 -11.60
N ALA A 148 13.04 13.75 -10.53
CA ALA A 148 13.11 15.20 -10.55
C ALA A 148 14.53 15.76 -10.79
N THR A 149 15.57 15.02 -10.38
CA THR A 149 16.94 15.57 -10.34
C THR A 149 17.92 14.91 -11.30
N ARG A 150 17.66 13.68 -11.76
CA ARG A 150 18.64 12.84 -12.49
C ARG A 150 18.07 12.13 -13.71
N CYS A 151 16.75 12.04 -13.89
CA CYS A 151 16.19 11.26 -14.99
C CYS A 151 16.23 12.01 -16.31
N ASN A 152 16.85 11.38 -17.31
CA ASN A 152 16.89 11.84 -18.70
C ASN A 152 16.28 10.82 -19.68
N ASN A 153 15.65 9.76 -19.16
CA ASN A 153 15.04 8.71 -19.95
C ASN A 153 13.51 8.88 -19.95
N LEU A 154 12.94 9.20 -21.11
CA LEU A 154 11.50 9.44 -21.28
C LEU A 154 10.65 8.22 -20.93
N VAL A 155 11.10 7.00 -21.24
CA VAL A 155 10.34 5.76 -20.95
C VAL A 155 10.19 5.59 -19.44
N ILE A 156 11.28 5.77 -18.69
CA ILE A 156 11.25 5.63 -17.23
C ILE A 156 10.42 6.74 -16.58
N LEU A 157 10.48 7.96 -17.11
CA LEU A 157 9.61 9.06 -16.68
C LEU A 157 8.12 8.73 -16.87
N VAL A 158 7.74 8.20 -18.04
CA VAL A 158 6.36 7.82 -18.35
C VAL A 158 5.89 6.67 -17.45
N ILE A 159 6.73 5.65 -17.22
CA ILE A 159 6.43 4.54 -16.31
C ILE A 159 6.16 5.06 -14.90
N PHE A 160 7.04 5.93 -14.38
CA PHE A 160 6.87 6.52 -13.05
C PHE A 160 5.58 7.33 -12.95
N ALA A 161 5.31 8.21 -13.93
CA ALA A 161 4.10 9.01 -13.97
C ALA A 161 2.84 8.14 -14.03
N ALA A 162 2.83 7.09 -14.86
CA ALA A 162 1.73 6.15 -14.93
C ALA A 162 1.49 5.42 -13.60
N GLY A 163 2.57 5.03 -12.91
CA GLY A 163 2.51 4.43 -11.58
C GLY A 163 1.86 5.35 -10.54
N VAL A 164 2.36 6.58 -10.45
CA VAL A 164 1.81 7.62 -9.54
C VAL A 164 0.36 7.93 -9.84
N LEU A 165 0.00 8.11 -11.11
CA LEU A 165 -1.38 8.41 -11.53
C LEU A 165 -2.33 7.26 -11.19
N THR A 166 -1.93 6.02 -11.45
CA THR A 166 -2.73 4.83 -11.14
C THR A 166 -2.97 4.71 -9.64
N TYR A 167 -1.92 4.86 -8.82
CA TYR A 167 -2.05 4.79 -7.36
C TYR A 167 -2.92 5.92 -6.81
N SER A 168 -2.71 7.15 -7.31
CA SER A 168 -3.48 8.31 -6.87
C SER A 168 -4.96 8.19 -7.23
N ALA A 169 -5.27 7.69 -8.43
CA ALA A 169 -6.64 7.43 -8.84
C ALA A 169 -7.30 6.36 -7.95
N ALA A 170 -6.59 5.26 -7.68
CA ALA A 170 -7.06 4.21 -6.79
C ALA A 170 -7.32 4.73 -5.36
N PHE A 171 -6.41 5.55 -4.83
CA PHE A 171 -6.57 6.21 -3.53
C PHE A 171 -7.78 7.15 -3.52
N ALA A 172 -7.96 7.97 -4.56
CA ALA A 172 -9.10 8.86 -4.68
C ALA A 172 -10.42 8.09 -4.69
N VAL A 173 -10.49 6.94 -5.38
CA VAL A 173 -11.69 6.10 -5.39
C VAL A 173 -11.97 5.55 -3.98
N ASP A 174 -10.97 5.01 -3.28
CA ASP A 174 -11.15 4.50 -1.91
C ASP A 174 -11.58 5.60 -0.91
N VAL A 175 -11.14 6.84 -1.11
CA VAL A 175 -11.64 8.00 -0.33
C VAL A 175 -13.10 8.29 -0.66
N ILE A 176 -13.45 8.35 -1.95
CA ILE A 176 -14.82 8.68 -2.41
C ILE A 176 -15.83 7.61 -1.97
N THR A 177 -15.44 6.33 -1.98
CA THR A 177 -16.30 5.22 -1.54
C THR A 177 -16.34 5.04 -0.03
N GLY A 178 -15.62 5.86 0.75
CA GLY A 178 -15.58 5.77 2.20
C GLY A 178 -14.82 4.54 2.72
N HIS A 179 -13.95 3.93 1.91
CA HIS A 179 -13.10 2.83 2.36
C HIS A 179 -12.13 3.28 3.46
N PHE A 180 -11.68 4.54 3.41
CA PHE A 180 -10.84 5.18 4.44
C PHE A 180 -11.59 6.06 5.44
N ASP A 181 -12.92 6.00 5.48
CA ASP A 181 -13.68 6.72 6.50
C ASP A 181 -13.28 6.26 7.91
N PRO A 182 -13.16 7.17 8.89
CA PRO A 182 -12.92 6.78 10.27
C PRO A 182 -14.08 5.93 10.80
N LEU A 183 -13.80 5.13 11.84
CA LEU A 183 -14.82 4.34 12.52
C LEU A 183 -15.87 5.25 13.16
N ARG A 184 -17.15 5.06 12.80
CA ARG A 184 -18.31 5.84 13.29
C ARG A 184 -19.26 4.93 14.07
N ARG A 185 -19.27 5.04 15.40
CA ARG A 185 -20.17 4.25 16.25
C ARG A 185 -21.55 4.90 16.35
N HIS A 186 -22.60 4.11 16.51
CA HIS A 186 -23.96 4.63 16.68
C HIS A 186 -24.08 5.59 17.88
N ALA A 187 -23.38 5.32 18.98
CA ALA A 187 -23.34 6.19 20.16
C ALA A 187 -22.71 7.57 19.88
N ASP A 188 -21.86 7.70 18.87
CA ASP A 188 -21.25 8.98 18.48
C ASP A 188 -22.21 9.84 17.64
N LYS A 189 -23.30 9.25 17.11
CA LYS A 189 -24.36 9.98 16.39
C LYS A 189 -25.39 10.59 17.34
N SER A 190 -25.65 9.99 18.50
CA SER A 190 -26.64 10.48 19.48
C SER A 190 -26.15 11.63 20.36
N SER A 191 -24.85 11.96 20.33
CA SER A 191 -24.28 13.09 21.08
C SER A 191 -24.21 14.39 20.26
N ARG A 192 -24.72 14.39 19.02
CA ARG A 192 -24.80 15.54 18.12
C ARG A 192 -26.23 15.92 17.72
N ALA A 193 -27.22 15.24 18.28
CA ALA A 193 -28.64 15.59 18.17
C ALA A 193 -29.07 16.27 19.48
#